data_AF-A0A527GJ65-F1
#
_entry.id   AF-A0A527GJ65-F1
#
_cell.length_a   1.000
_cell.length_b   1.000
_cell.length_c   1.000
_cell.angle_alpha   90.00
_cell.angle_beta   90.00
_cell.angle_gamma   90.00
#
_symmetry.space_group_name_H-M   'P 1'
#
loop_
_entity.id
_entity.type
_entity.pdbx_description
1 polymer ?
#
loop_
_entity_poly.entity_id
_entity_poly.type
_entity_poly.pdbx_seq_one_letter_code
_entity_poly.pdbx_strand_id
1 'polypeptide(L)'
;ASSPQAVGTFTLQRGRLSILGKRLTFTEGTVGFSGSLVPYLNLTATTTTTGATVTIVVSGEATNPKFTFSSVPALPEDEVLAQLIFGRSMSNLSPLQIA
;
A
#
# COMPACT_ATOMS: atom_id res chain seq x y z
N ALA A 1 -2.35 -36.55 -4.71
CA ALA A 1 -1.37 -35.45 -4.73
C ALA A 1 -1.19 -34.94 -3.30
N SER A 2 0.01 -34.50 -2.92
CA SER A 2 0.22 -33.84 -1.62
C SER A 2 -0.38 -32.43 -1.66
N SER A 3 -1.08 -32.04 -0.59
CA SER A 3 -1.61 -30.69 -0.39
C SER A 3 -0.82 -30.03 0.75
N PRO A 4 0.32 -29.37 0.45
CA PRO A 4 1.14 -28.77 1.50
C PRO A 4 0.36 -27.72 2.28
N GLN A 5 0.66 -27.61 3.57
CA GLN A 5 0.05 -26.64 4.48
C GLN A 5 1.15 -25.74 5.04
N ALA A 6 0.94 -24.43 4.96
CA ALA A 6 1.84 -23.45 5.57
C ALA A 6 1.18 -22.86 6.81
N VAL A 7 1.91 -22.83 7.93
CA VAL A 7 1.44 -22.25 9.20
C VAL A 7 2.56 -21.44 9.80
N GLY A 8 2.24 -20.22 10.26
CA GLY A 8 3.19 -19.32 10.90
C GLY A 8 3.11 -17.91 10.35
N THR A 9 4.00 -17.04 10.83
CA THR A 9 3.97 -15.62 10.51
C THR A 9 5.37 -15.12 10.22
N PHE A 10 5.50 -14.35 9.14
CA PHE A 10 6.66 -13.49 8.93
C PHE A 10 6.37 -12.10 9.46
N THR A 11 7.33 -11.54 10.18
CA THR A 11 7.30 -10.13 10.60
C THR A 11 8.25 -9.33 9.73
N LEU A 12 7.76 -8.21 9.20
CA LEU A 12 8.54 -7.35 8.35
C LEU A 12 9.71 -6.73 9.12
N GLN A 13 10.93 -6.98 8.65
CA GLN A 13 12.11 -6.26 9.10
C GLN A 13 12.35 -5.03 8.23
N ARG A 14 12.32 -5.20 6.90
CA ARG A 14 12.45 -4.14 5.90
C ARG A 14 11.67 -4.52 4.65
N GLY A 15 10.85 -3.60 4.13
CA GLY A 15 10.07 -3.82 2.91
C GLY A 15 10.12 -2.65 1.96
N ARG A 16 10.21 -2.95 0.66
CA ARG A 16 10.07 -1.95 -0.41
C ARG A 16 9.15 -2.51 -1.48
N LEU A 17 8.19 -1.72 -1.92
CA LEU A 17 7.33 -2.02 -3.06
C LEU A 17 7.44 -0.89 -4.07
N SER A 18 7.48 -1.25 -5.34
CA SER A 18 7.37 -0.28 -6.42
C SER A 18 6.02 -0.47 -7.11
N ILE A 19 5.19 0.56 -7.11
CA ILE A 19 3.83 0.55 -7.67
C ILE A 19 3.55 1.91 -8.30
N LEU A 20 2.92 1.94 -9.48
CA LEU A 20 2.55 3.19 -10.17
C LEU A 20 3.74 4.18 -10.30
N GLY A 21 4.94 3.65 -10.53
CA GLY A 21 6.16 4.45 -10.64
C GLY A 21 6.66 5.08 -9.31
N LYS A 22 6.03 4.78 -8.17
CA LYS A 22 6.48 5.20 -6.84
C LYS A 22 7.09 4.05 -6.07
N ARG A 23 8.06 4.39 -5.23
CA ARG A 23 8.67 3.46 -4.27
C ARG A 23 8.06 3.71 -2.89
N LEU A 24 7.32 2.74 -2.40
CA LEU A 24 6.80 2.71 -1.04
C LEU A 24 7.80 1.97 -0.15
N THR A 25 8.09 2.54 1.01
CA THR A 25 8.88 1.87 2.05
C THR A 25 7.92 1.39 3.13
N PHE A 26 7.86 0.08 3.32
CA PHE A 26 7.09 -0.51 4.40
C PHE A 26 7.89 -0.44 5.70
N THR A 27 7.28 0.13 6.72
CA THR A 27 7.88 0.35 8.04
C THR A 27 7.52 -0.76 9.02
N GLU A 28 6.38 -1.42 8.83
CA GLU A 28 5.87 -2.48 9.69
C GLU A 28 4.96 -3.43 8.91
N GLY A 29 4.75 -4.62 9.45
CA GLY A 29 3.73 -5.52 8.94
C GLY A 29 3.98 -7.00 9.20
N THR A 30 2.98 -7.81 8.90
CA THR A 30 2.99 -9.26 9.02
C THR A 30 2.45 -9.94 7.76
N VAL A 31 2.93 -11.15 7.52
CA VAL A 31 2.43 -12.08 6.50
C VAL A 31 2.17 -13.40 7.21
N GLY A 32 0.89 -13.74 7.39
CA GLY A 32 0.45 -14.90 8.17
C GLY A 32 -0.10 -16.02 7.29
N PHE A 33 0.30 -17.26 7.60
CA PHE A 33 -0.21 -18.48 6.99
C PHE A 33 -0.97 -19.31 8.03
N SER A 34 -2.13 -19.84 7.65
CA SER A 34 -3.06 -20.56 8.54
C SER A 34 -3.54 -21.91 7.97
N GLY A 35 -2.72 -22.54 7.13
CA GLY A 35 -3.00 -23.81 6.45
C GLY A 35 -2.98 -23.68 4.93
N SER A 36 -3.34 -22.51 4.40
CA SER A 36 -3.24 -22.20 2.96
C SER A 36 -1.82 -21.75 2.58
N LEU A 37 -1.46 -21.91 1.30
CA LEU A 37 -0.29 -21.25 0.71
C LEU A 37 -0.55 -19.78 0.33
N VAL A 38 -1.79 -19.33 0.41
CA VAL A 38 -2.17 -17.91 0.28
C VAL A 38 -2.15 -17.29 1.67
N PRO A 39 -1.20 -16.38 1.97
CA PRO A 39 -1.16 -15.75 3.27
C PRO A 39 -2.13 -14.56 3.37
N TYR A 40 -2.43 -14.20 4.61
CA TYR A 40 -3.04 -12.93 4.95
C TYR A 40 -1.95 -11.86 5.15
N LEU A 41 -2.12 -10.72 4.49
CA LEU A 41 -1.24 -9.56 4.56
C LEU A 41 -1.77 -8.56 5.60
N ASN A 42 -0.87 -7.93 6.32
CA ASN A 42 -1.14 -6.70 7.07
C ASN A 42 0.14 -5.86 7.08
N LEU A 43 0.29 -4.96 6.12
CA LEU A 43 1.53 -4.23 5.87
C LEU A 43 1.26 -2.72 5.86
N THR A 44 2.08 -1.93 6.55
CA THR A 44 1.98 -0.46 6.54
C THR A 44 3.21 0.15 5.88
N ALA A 45 2.97 1.03 4.91
CA ALA A 45 4.00 1.86 4.29
C ALA A 45 3.72 3.34 4.52
N THR A 46 4.77 4.14 4.56
CA THR A 46 4.69 5.60 4.62
C THR A 46 5.50 6.23 3.50
N THR A 47 5.03 7.37 3.00
CA THR A 47 5.73 8.19 2.01
C THR A 47 5.38 9.66 2.21
N THR A 48 6.26 10.55 1.80
CA THR A 48 6.06 12.00 1.90
C THR A 48 5.79 12.56 0.51
N THR A 49 4.75 13.37 0.38
CA THR A 49 4.45 14.20 -0.79
C THR A 49 4.77 15.66 -0.47
N THR A 50 4.56 16.58 -1.42
CA THR A 50 4.83 18.01 -1.23
C THR A 50 4.07 18.64 -0.06
N GLY A 51 2.93 18.07 0.36
CA GLY A 51 2.08 18.67 1.39
C GLY A 51 1.58 17.72 2.48
N ALA A 52 1.86 16.41 2.39
CA ALA A 52 1.38 15.46 3.38
C ALA A 52 2.30 14.25 3.54
N THR A 53 2.26 13.64 4.72
CA THR A 53 2.74 12.28 4.93
C THR A 53 1.58 11.33 4.67
N VAL A 54 1.74 10.42 3.71
CA VAL A 54 0.75 9.43 3.31
C VAL A 54 1.09 8.10 3.95
N THR A 55 0.09 7.46 4.55
CA THR A 55 0.14 6.09 5.05
C THR A 55 -0.69 5.20 4.14
N ILE A 56 -0.12 4.06 3.76
CA ILE A 56 -0.75 3.04 2.93
C ILE A 56 -0.80 1.75 3.73
N VAL A 57 -1.99 1.21 3.95
CA VAL A 57 -2.16 -0.12 4.56
C VAL A 57 -2.58 -1.11 3.48
N VAL A 58 -1.85 -2.21 3.39
CA VAL A 58 -2.14 -3.35 2.52
C VAL A 58 -2.59 -4.51 3.38
N SER A 59 -3.84 -4.94 3.24
CA SER A 59 -4.43 -6.00 4.05
C SER A 59 -5.23 -7.02 3.23
N GLY A 60 -5.56 -8.17 3.81
CA GLY A 60 -6.34 -9.21 3.15
C GLY A 60 -5.49 -10.33 2.57
N GLU A 61 -6.11 -11.25 1.83
CA GLU A 61 -5.39 -12.35 1.18
C GLU A 61 -4.43 -11.82 0.12
N ALA A 62 -3.24 -12.41 0.01
CA ALA A 62 -2.23 -11.97 -0.96
C ALA A 62 -2.69 -12.05 -2.43
N THR A 63 -3.68 -12.90 -2.73
CA THR A 63 -4.32 -13.01 -4.05
C THR A 63 -5.39 -11.94 -4.31
N ASN A 64 -5.89 -11.28 -3.25
CA ASN A 64 -6.88 -10.21 -3.35
C ASN A 64 -6.64 -9.14 -2.26
N PRO A 65 -5.51 -8.41 -2.33
CA PRO A 65 -5.18 -7.42 -1.33
C PRO A 65 -6.10 -6.20 -1.43
N LYS A 66 -6.43 -5.64 -0.27
CA LYS A 66 -7.12 -4.36 -0.12
C LYS A 66 -6.11 -3.29 0.29
N PHE A 67 -6.26 -2.11 -0.29
CA PHE A 67 -5.45 -0.95 0.00
C PHE A 67 -6.30 0.11 0.66
N THR A 68 -5.80 0.72 1.72
CA THR A 68 -6.38 1.94 2.29
C THR A 68 -5.32 3.02 2.39
N PHE A 69 -5.73 4.26 2.11
CA PHE A 69 -4.85 5.41 2.07
C PHE A 69 -5.32 6.44 3.09
N SER A 70 -4.38 7.00 3.83
CA SER A 70 -4.63 8.12 4.74
C SER A 70 -3.47 9.08 4.72
N SER A 71 -3.68 10.30 5.23
CA SER A 71 -2.63 11.31 5.24
C SER A 71 -2.66 12.19 6.48
N VAL A 72 -1.51 12.79 6.77
CA VAL A 72 -1.36 13.88 7.74
C VAL A 72 -0.68 15.07 7.03
N PRO A 73 -1.33 16.25 6.94
CA PRO A 73 -2.71 16.55 7.37
C PRO A 73 -3.77 15.68 6.66
N ALA A 74 -4.96 15.55 7.27
CA ALA A 74 -6.04 14.74 6.71
C ALA A 74 -6.53 15.34 5.38
N LEU A 75 -6.43 14.57 4.31
CA LEU A 75 -6.92 14.91 2.97
C LEU A 75 -8.00 13.91 2.54
N PRO A 76 -8.87 14.28 1.60
CA PRO A 76 -9.70 13.33 0.87
C PRO A 76 -8.87 12.22 0.23
N GLU A 77 -9.38 10.99 0.20
CA GLU A 77 -8.64 9.80 -0.26
C GLU A 77 -8.23 9.89 -1.75
N ASP A 78 -9.09 10.45 -2.59
CA ASP A 78 -8.83 10.74 -3.99
C ASP A 78 -7.68 11.73 -4.20
N GLU A 79 -7.59 12.76 -3.34
CA GLU A 79 -6.50 13.73 -3.33
C GLU A 79 -5.18 13.06 -2.87
N VAL A 80 -5.22 12.17 -1.87
CA VAL A 80 -4.06 11.37 -1.46
C VAL A 80 -3.56 10.50 -2.62
N LEU A 81 -4.47 9.81 -3.29
CA LEU A 81 -4.14 8.95 -4.43
C LEU A 81 -3.56 9.75 -5.60
N ALA A 82 -4.11 10.92 -5.89
CA ALA A 82 -3.59 11.80 -6.93
C ALA A 82 -2.18 12.29 -6.63
N GLN A 83 -1.93 12.75 -5.41
CA GLN A 83 -0.58 13.13 -5.00
C GLN A 83 0.38 11.94 -5.04
N LEU A 84 -0.09 10.74 -4.70
CA LEU A 84 0.72 9.54 -4.77
C LEU A 84 1.09 9.18 -6.22
N ILE A 85 0.15 9.22 -7.16
CA ILE A 85 0.40 8.83 -8.56
C ILE A 85 1.15 9.95 -9.30
N PHE A 86 0.63 11.17 -9.24
CA PHE A 86 1.07 12.29 -10.07
C PHE A 86 2.12 13.18 -9.38
N GLY A 87 2.33 13.02 -8.07
CA GLY A 87 3.25 13.88 -7.30
C GLY A 87 2.71 15.29 -7.02
N ARG A 88 1.45 15.57 -7.36
CA ARG A 88 0.78 16.85 -7.19
C ARG A 88 -0.73 16.66 -7.03
N SER A 89 -1.40 17.67 -6.49
CA SER A 89 -2.86 17.70 -6.32
C SER A 89 -3.61 17.53 -7.65
N MET A 90 -4.80 16.92 -7.63
CA MET A 90 -5.71 16.90 -8.80
C MET A 90 -6.12 18.31 -9.21
N SER A 91 -6.24 19.23 -8.26
CA SER A 91 -6.56 20.63 -8.53
C SER A 91 -5.52 21.36 -9.39
N ASN A 92 -4.31 20.78 -9.52
CA ASN A 92 -3.22 21.29 -10.36
C ASN A 92 -3.02 20.47 -11.65
N LEU A 93 -3.87 19.49 -11.95
CA LEU A 93 -3.86 18.77 -13.23
C LEU A 93 -4.66 19.57 -14.25
N SER A 94 -4.01 19.96 -15.36
CA SER A 94 -4.72 20.65 -16.43
C SER A 94 -5.69 19.68 -17.13
N PRO A 95 -6.81 20.16 -17.71
CA PRO A 95 -7.78 19.30 -18.41
C PRO A 95 -7.17 18.40 -19.49
N LEU A 96 -6.01 18.76 -20.05
CA LEU A 96 -5.32 17.94 -21.06
C LEU A 96 -4.56 16.74 -20.48
N GLN A 97 -4.41 16.66 -19.16
CA GLN A 97 -3.73 15.56 -18.46
C GLN A 97 -4.71 14.54 -17.86
N ILE A 98 -6.02 14.83 -17.90
CA ILE A 98 -7.11 14.01 -17.36
C ILE A 98 -7.71 13.09 -18.45
N ALA A 99 -7.31 13.28 -19.72
CA ALA A 99 -7.79 12.54 -20.89
C ALA A 99 -6.99 11.26 -21.18
#